data_AF-A0A929ZUP6-F1
#
_entry.id   AF-A0A929ZUP6-F1
#
_cell.length_a   1.000
_cell.length_b   1.000
_cell.length_c   1.000
_cell.angle_alpha   90.00
_cell.angle_beta   90.00
_cell.angle_gamma   90.00
#
_symmetry.space_group_name_H-M   'P 1'
#
loop_
_entity.id
_entity.type
_entity.pdbx_description
1 polymer ?
#
loop_
_entity_poly.entity_id
_entity_poly.type
_entity_poly.pdbx_seq_one_letter_code
_entity_poly.pdbx_strand_id
1 'polypeptide(L)'
;MTKHEEFLVPVEIAKELKEIGFDKPCLFDYRNDNIYLEGSASVGFSLDPDNTDFVATIEQLCEFSNRDISDWVKIPTYEQVFAWFREKGLYGNIEAGSKYNSIYIFSDNDLDMGSNIYPTYEEAREELLKRLIKIYKENI
;
A
#
# COMPACT_ATOMS: atom_id res chain seq x y z
N MET A 1 15.40 2.08 -6.40
CA MET A 1 14.25 1.28 -5.93
C MET A 1 14.76 -0.02 -5.35
N THR A 2 14.34 -0.35 -4.14
CA THR A 2 14.47 -1.73 -3.64
C THR A 2 13.41 -2.59 -4.31
N LYS A 3 13.63 -3.92 -4.40
CA LYS A 3 12.76 -4.84 -5.16
C LYS A 3 11.28 -4.83 -4.71
N HIS A 4 10.99 -4.39 -3.49
CA HIS A 4 9.63 -4.43 -2.94
C HIS A 4 8.80 -3.15 -3.17
N GLU A 5 9.43 -2.01 -3.46
CA GLU A 5 8.74 -0.73 -3.73
C GLU A 5 7.89 -0.76 -5.01
N GLU A 6 8.10 -1.75 -5.87
CA GLU A 6 7.27 -1.98 -7.06
C GLU A 6 5.83 -2.38 -6.70
N PHE A 7 5.63 -3.06 -5.55
CA PHE A 7 4.31 -3.59 -5.14
C PHE A 7 3.85 -3.13 -3.75
N LEU A 8 4.77 -2.78 -2.84
CA LEU A 8 4.47 -2.18 -1.54
C LEU A 8 4.51 -0.67 -1.62
N VAL A 9 3.60 0.00 -0.90
CA VAL A 9 3.67 1.44 -0.75
C VAL A 9 4.91 1.84 0.09
N PRO A 10 5.54 2.99 -0.20
CA PRO A 10 6.62 3.51 0.63
C PRO A 10 6.21 3.66 2.10
N VAL A 11 7.16 3.43 3.02
CA VAL A 11 6.92 3.50 4.48
C VAL A 11 6.32 4.85 4.90
N GLU A 12 6.77 5.95 4.31
CA GLU A 12 6.23 7.28 4.62
C GLU A 12 4.75 7.41 4.23
N ILE A 13 4.35 6.86 3.08
CA ILE A 13 2.94 6.80 2.66
C ILE A 13 2.15 5.88 3.61
N ALA A 14 2.70 4.75 4.02
CA ALA A 14 2.05 3.84 4.96
C ALA A 14 1.78 4.49 6.33
N LYS A 15 2.72 5.33 6.83
CA LYS A 15 2.52 6.12 8.05
C LYS A 15 1.34 7.08 7.89
N GLU A 16 1.28 7.83 6.80
CA GLU A 16 0.15 8.73 6.53
C GLU A 16 -1.19 7.97 6.39
N LEU A 17 -1.19 6.79 5.77
CA LEU A 17 -2.36 5.92 5.69
C LEU A 17 -2.85 5.48 7.08
N LYS A 18 -1.93 5.11 7.97
CA LYS A 18 -2.26 4.79 9.37
C LYS A 18 -2.90 5.98 10.09
N GLU A 19 -2.36 7.20 9.91
CA GLU A 19 -2.91 8.42 10.52
C GLU A 19 -4.34 8.72 10.10
N ILE A 20 -4.70 8.43 8.85
CA ILE A 20 -6.08 8.63 8.34
C ILE A 20 -7.01 7.44 8.59
N GLY A 21 -6.56 6.44 9.35
CA GLY A 21 -7.38 5.30 9.75
C GLY A 21 -7.49 4.18 8.71
N PHE A 22 -6.50 4.00 7.84
CA PHE A 22 -6.41 2.80 6.99
C PHE A 22 -6.37 1.55 7.87
N ASP A 23 -7.34 0.66 7.69
CA ASP A 23 -7.67 -0.41 8.63
C ASP A 23 -7.76 -1.80 8.00
N LYS A 24 -7.31 -1.96 6.76
CA LYS A 24 -7.30 -3.26 6.09
C LYS A 24 -6.18 -4.14 6.63
N PRO A 25 -6.39 -5.48 6.68
CA PRO A 25 -5.33 -6.42 7.01
C PRO A 25 -4.18 -6.36 5.99
N CYS A 26 -2.93 -6.38 6.47
CA CYS A 26 -1.72 -6.43 5.65
C CYS A 26 -0.79 -7.55 6.12
N LEU A 27 -0.08 -8.15 5.16
CA LEU A 27 0.96 -9.17 5.41
C LEU A 27 2.30 -8.57 5.86
N PHE A 28 2.53 -7.29 5.54
CA PHE A 28 3.79 -6.61 5.82
C PHE A 28 3.59 -5.54 6.88
N ASP A 29 4.57 -5.41 7.77
CA ASP A 29 4.65 -4.32 8.74
C ASP A 29 6.05 -3.71 8.81
N TYR A 30 6.09 -2.43 9.14
CA TYR A 30 7.30 -1.68 9.40
C TYR A 30 7.44 -1.45 10.90
N ARG A 31 8.59 -1.87 11.43
CA ARG A 31 9.03 -1.67 12.82
C ARG A 31 10.56 -1.73 12.85
N ASN A 32 11.19 -1.07 13.82
CA ASN A 32 12.65 -1.10 13.99
C ASN A 32 13.43 -0.87 12.68
N ASP A 33 12.97 0.08 11.86
CA ASP A 33 13.56 0.45 10.56
C ASP A 33 13.67 -0.67 9.51
N ASN A 34 12.84 -1.71 9.63
CA ASN A 34 12.78 -2.82 8.70
C ASN A 34 11.33 -3.19 8.36
N ILE A 35 11.14 -3.79 7.18
CA ILE A 35 9.87 -4.38 6.76
C ILE A 35 9.92 -5.88 7.04
N TYR A 36 8.92 -6.37 7.77
CA TYR A 36 8.77 -7.78 8.12
C TYR A 36 7.56 -8.38 7.42
N LEU A 37 7.66 -9.67 7.15
CA LEU A 37 6.55 -10.56 6.85
C LEU A 37 6.52 -11.59 7.97
N GLU A 38 5.38 -11.74 8.63
CA GLU A 38 5.23 -12.63 9.77
C GLU A 38 4.38 -13.86 9.45
N GLY A 39 4.74 -14.98 10.06
CA GLY A 39 3.96 -16.21 10.06
C GLY A 39 3.93 -16.81 11.46
N SER A 40 2.96 -17.69 11.72
CA SER A 40 2.88 -18.39 13.00
C SER A 40 3.99 -19.45 13.13
N ALA A 41 4.47 -19.75 14.34
CA ALA A 41 5.39 -20.89 14.54
C ALA A 41 4.66 -22.25 14.59
N SER A 42 3.32 -22.26 14.68
CA SER A 42 2.51 -23.50 14.64
C SER A 42 2.39 -24.10 13.25
N VAL A 43 2.74 -23.33 12.22
CA VAL A 43 2.91 -23.85 10.88
C VAL A 43 4.33 -24.36 10.83
N GLY A 44 4.49 -25.68 10.74
CA GLY A 44 5.79 -26.25 10.45
C GLY A 44 6.27 -25.61 9.16
N PHE A 45 7.17 -24.62 9.28
CA PHE A 45 8.02 -24.23 8.19
C PHE A 45 8.82 -25.47 7.88
N SER A 46 8.29 -26.27 6.95
CA SER A 46 8.92 -27.52 6.56
C SER A 46 10.29 -27.12 6.08
N LEU A 47 11.32 -27.66 6.74
CA LEU A 47 12.65 -27.66 6.20
C LEU A 47 12.53 -28.42 4.88
N ASP A 48 12.50 -27.59 3.83
CA ASP A 48 12.82 -27.90 2.47
C ASP A 48 11.75 -28.54 1.55
N PRO A 49 11.47 -28.00 0.35
CA PRO A 49 10.87 -28.79 -0.72
C PRO A 49 11.93 -29.62 -1.50
N ASP A 50 13.22 -29.25 -1.51
CA ASP A 50 14.45 -30.04 -1.87
C ASP A 50 15.85 -29.29 -1.79
N ASN A 51 15.97 -27.95 -1.58
CA ASN A 51 17.02 -27.29 -0.73
C ASN A 51 16.74 -25.78 -0.35
N THR A 52 15.73 -25.44 0.45
CA THR A 52 15.46 -24.06 0.96
C THR A 52 15.01 -24.00 2.43
N ASP A 53 15.53 -23.01 3.17
CA ASP A 53 15.40 -22.87 4.64
C ASP A 53 13.98 -22.60 5.19
N PHE A 54 12.99 -22.22 4.35
CA PHE A 54 11.63 -21.92 4.81
C PHE A 54 10.60 -21.92 3.66
N VAL A 55 9.47 -22.63 3.83
CA VAL A 55 8.30 -22.57 2.93
C VAL A 55 7.04 -22.35 3.75
N ALA A 56 6.18 -21.43 3.28
CA ALA A 56 4.86 -21.18 3.83
C ALA A 56 3.86 -20.95 2.69
N THR A 57 2.63 -21.44 2.87
CA THR A 57 1.47 -21.07 2.04
C THR A 57 0.94 -19.70 2.49
N ILE A 58 0.17 -19.01 1.63
CA ILE A 58 -0.37 -17.68 1.94
C ILE A 58 -1.28 -17.76 3.17
N GLU A 59 -2.05 -18.84 3.30
CA GLU A 59 -2.98 -19.09 4.41
C GLU A 59 -2.30 -19.28 5.77
N GLN A 60 -0.99 -19.56 5.76
CA GLN A 60 -0.17 -19.71 6.96
C GLN A 60 0.44 -18.39 7.44
N LEU A 61 0.34 -17.32 6.66
CA LEU A 61 0.82 -16.00 7.00
C LEU A 61 -0.19 -15.27 7.90
N CYS A 62 0.33 -14.42 8.77
CA CYS A 62 -0.51 -13.62 9.66
C CYS A 62 -0.76 -12.26 9.03
N GLU A 63 -2.03 -11.90 8.86
CA GLU A 63 -2.43 -10.55 8.47
C GLU A 63 -2.82 -9.74 9.71
N PHE A 64 -2.39 -8.49 9.75
CA PHE A 64 -2.70 -7.57 10.85
C PHE A 64 -3.19 -6.24 10.33
N SER A 65 -4.08 -5.60 11.08
CA SER A 65 -4.59 -4.26 10.72
C SER A 65 -3.96 -3.19 11.59
N ASN A 66 -4.04 -1.92 11.19
CA ASN A 66 -3.61 -0.81 12.07
C ASN A 66 -4.52 -0.62 13.30
N ARG A 67 -5.63 -1.38 13.44
CA ARG A 67 -6.49 -1.33 14.63
C ARG A 67 -5.86 -2.02 15.83
N ASP A 68 -4.89 -2.89 15.60
CA ASP A 68 -4.11 -3.55 16.64
C ASP A 68 -3.14 -2.49 17.22
N ILE A 69 -3.41 -2.01 18.45
CA ILE A 69 -2.81 -0.85 19.16
C ILE A 69 -1.28 -1.01 19.35
N SER A 70 -0.54 -1.08 18.25
CA SER A 70 0.90 -1.25 18.19
C SER A 70 1.52 -0.02 17.53
N ASP A 71 2.75 0.30 17.92
CA ASP A 71 3.55 1.33 17.25
C ASP A 71 3.93 0.92 15.82
N TRP A 72 3.67 -0.34 15.42
CA TRP A 72 3.98 -0.86 14.10
C TRP A 72 3.11 -0.23 13.04
N VAL A 73 3.67 -0.02 11.85
CA VAL A 73 2.96 0.55 10.72
C VAL A 73 2.70 -0.57 9.72
N LYS A 74 1.43 -0.85 9.40
CA LYS A 74 1.12 -1.84 8.36
C LYS A 74 1.48 -1.28 6.99
N ILE A 75 2.17 -2.08 6.18
CA ILE A 75 2.63 -1.71 4.84
C ILE A 75 1.72 -2.42 3.82
N PRO A 76 0.70 -1.73 3.29
CA PRO A 76 -0.16 -2.30 2.27
C PRO A 76 0.53 -2.37 0.90
N THR A 77 -0.03 -3.20 0.03
CA THR A 77 0.22 -3.09 -1.41
C THR A 77 -0.51 -1.89 -1.99
N TYR A 78 -0.08 -1.40 -3.15
CA TYR A 78 -0.81 -0.32 -3.86
C TYR A 78 -2.28 -0.67 -4.10
N GLU A 79 -2.58 -1.93 -4.47
CA GLU A 79 -3.96 -2.35 -4.76
C GLU A 79 -4.84 -2.34 -3.51
N GLN A 80 -4.31 -2.72 -2.34
CA GLN A 80 -5.06 -2.61 -1.08
C GLN A 80 -5.41 -1.15 -0.75
N VAL A 81 -4.51 -0.22 -1.01
CA VAL A 81 -4.74 1.21 -0.79
C VAL A 81 -5.79 1.75 -1.75
N PHE A 82 -5.68 1.44 -3.05
CA PHE A 82 -6.67 1.86 -4.03
C PHE A 82 -8.04 1.26 -3.73
N ALA A 83 -8.13 -0.01 -3.36
CA ALA A 83 -9.38 -0.64 -2.94
C ALA A 83 -10.00 0.08 -1.74
N TRP A 84 -9.20 0.45 -0.74
CA TRP A 84 -9.67 1.19 0.42
C TRP A 84 -10.21 2.58 0.06
N PHE A 85 -9.53 3.33 -0.81
CA PHE A 85 -10.02 4.63 -1.27
C PHE A 85 -11.31 4.52 -2.10
N ARG A 86 -11.46 3.47 -2.92
CA ARG A 86 -12.71 3.23 -3.66
C ARG A 86 -13.90 3.00 -2.73
N GLU A 87 -13.70 2.33 -1.59
CA GLU A 87 -14.75 2.21 -0.56
C GLU A 87 -15.15 3.56 0.07
N LYS A 88 -14.31 4.58 -0.07
CA LYS A 88 -14.59 5.98 0.34
C LYS A 88 -15.09 6.86 -0.80
N GLY A 89 -15.38 6.28 -1.97
CA GLY A 89 -15.84 7.02 -3.14
C GLY A 89 -14.73 7.81 -3.85
N LEU A 90 -13.45 7.54 -3.56
CA LEU A 90 -12.31 8.19 -4.21
C LEU A 90 -11.64 7.22 -5.18
N TYR A 91 -11.71 7.53 -6.47
CA TYR A 91 -11.19 6.68 -7.55
C TYR A 91 -9.98 7.35 -8.18
N GLY A 92 -8.79 6.97 -7.73
CA GLY A 92 -7.54 7.41 -8.34
C GLY A 92 -7.22 6.65 -9.62
N ASN A 93 -6.78 7.37 -10.64
CA ASN A 93 -6.45 6.82 -11.95
C ASN A 93 -5.13 7.41 -12.45
N ILE A 94 -4.44 6.63 -13.28
CA ILE A 94 -3.21 7.03 -13.94
C ILE A 94 -3.43 6.83 -15.44
N GLU A 95 -3.31 7.90 -16.21
CA GLU A 95 -3.21 7.81 -17.67
C GLU A 95 -1.74 7.69 -18.04
N ALA A 96 -1.35 6.47 -18.42
CA ALA A 96 0.01 6.16 -18.80
C ALA A 96 0.25 6.48 -20.27
N GLY A 97 1.24 7.32 -20.54
CA GLY A 97 1.70 7.65 -21.89
C GLY A 97 3.13 7.18 -22.13
N SER A 98 3.54 7.13 -23.40
CA SER A 98 4.89 6.71 -23.80
C SER A 98 6.01 7.67 -23.41
N LYS A 99 5.67 8.90 -22.99
CA LYS A 99 6.62 9.96 -22.61
C LYS A 99 6.34 10.58 -21.25
N TYR A 100 5.10 10.51 -20.80
CA TYR A 100 4.63 11.11 -19.57
C TYR A 100 3.37 10.42 -19.10
N ASN A 101 3.09 10.55 -17.81
CA ASN A 101 1.92 10.00 -17.14
C ASN A 101 1.18 11.17 -16.48
N SER A 102 -0.14 11.08 -16.39
CA SER A 102 -0.97 12.04 -15.65
C SER A 102 -1.83 11.28 -14.65
N ILE A 103 -2.27 11.97 -13.60
CA ILE A 103 -3.14 11.41 -12.56
C ILE A 103 -4.46 12.17 -12.56
N TYR A 104 -5.55 11.49 -12.24
CA TYR A 104 -6.81 12.15 -11.93
C TYR A 104 -7.60 11.34 -10.91
N ILE A 105 -8.42 12.02 -10.11
CA ILE A 105 -9.24 11.44 -9.07
C ILE A 105 -10.69 11.80 -9.35
N PHE A 106 -11.53 10.77 -9.50
CA PHE A 106 -12.98 10.93 -9.51
C PHE A 106 -13.53 10.75 -8.10
N SER A 107 -14.49 11.59 -7.76
CA SER A 107 -15.39 11.43 -6.61
C SER A 107 -16.84 11.65 -7.07
N ASP A 108 -17.81 11.34 -6.21
CA ASP A 108 -19.24 11.42 -6.57
C ASP A 108 -19.68 12.78 -7.14
N ASN A 109 -18.99 13.88 -6.80
CA ASN A 109 -19.37 15.24 -7.21
C ASN A 109 -18.24 16.06 -7.83
N ASP A 110 -17.02 15.52 -7.94
CA ASP A 110 -15.86 16.30 -8.37
C ASP A 110 -14.83 15.46 -9.13
N LEU A 111 -14.06 16.14 -9.97
CA LEU A 111 -12.96 15.60 -10.74
C LEU A 111 -11.70 16.45 -10.47
N ASP A 112 -10.74 15.88 -9.75
CA ASP A 112 -9.40 16.45 -9.61
C ASP A 112 -8.51 15.89 -10.72
N MET A 113 -8.23 16.69 -11.76
CA MET A 113 -7.39 16.31 -12.89
C MET A 113 -5.88 16.32 -12.58
N GLY A 114 -5.48 16.63 -11.34
CA GLY A 114 -4.11 17.01 -11.05
C GLY A 114 -3.67 18.23 -11.87
N SER A 115 -2.39 18.61 -11.76
CA SER A 115 -1.83 19.72 -12.54
C SER A 115 -0.50 19.39 -13.21
N ASN A 116 0.00 18.16 -13.01
CA ASN A 116 1.36 17.79 -13.33
C ASN A 116 1.39 16.57 -14.25
N ILE A 117 2.49 16.47 -15.00
CA ILE A 117 2.87 15.29 -15.75
C ILE A 117 4.09 14.64 -15.10
N TYR A 118 4.14 13.32 -15.10
CA TYR A 118 5.15 12.53 -14.41
C TYR A 118 5.97 11.70 -15.40
N PRO A 119 7.32 11.78 -15.34
CA PRO A 119 8.22 10.99 -16.17
C PRO A 119 7.98 9.48 -16.13
N THR A 120 7.66 8.92 -14.96
CA THR A 120 7.43 7.47 -14.80
C THR A 120 6.05 7.16 -14.24
N TYR A 121 5.61 5.91 -14.44
CA TYR A 121 4.35 5.44 -13.89
C TYR A 121 4.42 5.34 -12.37
N GLU A 122 5.58 4.93 -11.83
CA GLU A 122 5.84 4.80 -10.40
C GLU A 122 5.75 6.16 -9.70
N GLU A 123 6.34 7.21 -10.27
CA GLU A 123 6.22 8.59 -9.76
C GLU A 123 4.76 9.06 -9.78
N ALA A 124 4.03 8.82 -10.88
CA ALA A 124 2.62 9.14 -10.97
C ALA A 124 1.80 8.39 -9.91
N ARG A 125 2.08 7.10 -9.68
CA ARG A 125 1.37 6.26 -8.72
C ARG A 125 1.57 6.72 -7.28
N GLU A 126 2.79 7.07 -6.89
CA GLU A 126 3.06 7.60 -5.55
C GLU A 126 2.42 8.98 -5.33
N GLU A 127 2.48 9.86 -6.33
CA GLU A 127 1.86 11.18 -6.27
C GLU A 127 0.33 11.10 -6.23
N LEU A 128 -0.25 10.14 -6.94
CA LEU A 128 -1.67 9.83 -6.83
C LEU A 128 -2.06 9.43 -5.41
N LEU A 129 -1.29 8.57 -4.75
CA LEU A 129 -1.57 8.19 -3.35
C LEU A 129 -1.48 9.38 -2.40
N LYS A 130 -0.44 10.22 -2.52
CA LYS A 130 -0.30 11.45 -1.72
C LYS A 130 -1.50 12.38 -1.92
N ARG A 131 -1.97 12.52 -3.18
CA ARG A 131 -3.13 13.35 -3.50
C ARG A 131 -4.43 12.78 -2.92
N LEU A 132 -4.66 11.47 -3.02
CA LEU A 132 -5.80 10.79 -2.40
C LEU A 132 -5.82 10.98 -0.88
N ILE A 133 -4.67 10.81 -0.22
CA ILE A 133 -4.53 11.04 1.22
C ILE A 133 -4.89 12.49 1.57
N LYS A 134 -4.37 13.46 0.81
CA LYS A 134 -4.66 14.88 1.02
C LYS A 134 -6.15 15.18 0.91
N ILE A 135 -6.79 14.75 -0.18
CA ILE A 135 -8.24 14.96 -0.40
C ILE A 135 -9.03 14.31 0.73
N TYR A 136 -8.67 13.10 1.13
CA TYR A 136 -9.36 12.40 2.22
C TYR A 136 -9.23 13.16 3.55
N LYS A 137 -8.03 13.64 3.91
CA LYS A 137 -7.79 14.48 5.10
C LYS A 137 -8.63 15.77 5.09
N GLU A 138 -8.86 16.37 3.94
CA GLU A 138 -9.65 17.60 3.78
C GLU A 138 -11.18 17.37 3.90
N ASN A 139 -11.65 16.12 3.81
CA ASN A 139 -13.06 15.73 3.84
C ASN A 139 -13.47 14.92 5.09
N ILE A 140 -12.57 14.76 6.07
CA ILE A 140 -12.86 14.15 7.39
C ILE A 140 -13.27 15.21 8.41
#